data_AF-A0A195CKC3-F1
#
_entry.id   AF-A0A195CKC3-F1
#
_cell.length_a   1.000
_cell.length_b   1.000
_cell.length_c   1.000
_cell.angle_alpha   90.00
_cell.angle_beta   90.00
_cell.angle_gamma   90.00
#
_symmetry.space_group_name_H-M   'P 1'
#
loop_
_entity.id
_entity.type
_entity.pdbx_description
1 polymer ?
#
loop_
_entity_poly.entity_id
_entity_poly.type
_entity_poly.pdbx_seq_one_letter_code
_entity_poly.pdbx_strand_id
1 'polypeptide(L)'
;FNFCIEDARVEGLFRRAGRREVRRYILNSLKKGHKPHFENSNNAALECAAALQIFLSHLKKPIMPQHVQELILADNPGVEAQVIAQDALGLIRQDVGGRHCELLTHVLDLLRHLTLSGPPSECSELRGSPLPVALLPVFFKLSPGDLIRWKQVAARFSELITEAAAQLRRDEQHDIYTETINSMTGYTDVRNLH
;
A
#
# COMPACT_ATOMS: atom_id res chain seq x y z
N PHE A 1 4.15 -9.78 2.27
CA PHE A 1 3.54 -8.72 3.07
C PHE A 1 3.68 -9.01 4.56
N ASN A 2 3.12 -10.11 5.10
CA ASN A 2 3.17 -10.47 6.53
C ASN A 2 4.56 -10.38 7.18
N PHE A 3 5.60 -10.86 6.50
CA PHE A 3 6.97 -10.77 7.04
C PHE A 3 7.39 -9.32 7.36
N CYS A 4 7.08 -8.36 6.48
CA CYS A 4 7.38 -6.94 6.76
C CYS A 4 6.47 -6.34 7.84
N ILE A 5 5.27 -6.90 8.06
CA ILE A 5 4.34 -6.49 9.12
C ILE A 5 4.88 -6.95 10.48
N GLU A 6 5.30 -8.21 10.58
CA GLU A 6 5.91 -8.78 11.79
C GLU A 6 7.18 -8.02 12.20
N ASP A 7 7.96 -7.55 11.20
CA ASP A 7 9.19 -6.80 11.40
C ASP A 7 9.03 -5.27 11.32
N ALA A 8 7.81 -4.72 11.46
CA ALA A 8 7.52 -3.29 11.22
C ALA A 8 8.37 -2.29 12.01
N ARG A 9 8.97 -2.72 13.14
CA ARG A 9 9.83 -1.90 14.00
C ARG A 9 11.30 -1.87 13.57
N VAL A 10 11.69 -2.62 12.54
CA VAL A 10 13.07 -2.63 12.03
C VAL A 10 13.41 -1.26 11.41
N GLU A 11 14.47 -0.64 11.91
CA GLU A 11 14.94 0.65 11.42
C GLU A 11 15.49 0.58 9.99
N GLY A 12 14.99 1.49 9.16
CA GLY A 12 15.38 1.69 7.78
C GLY A 12 14.66 0.76 6.81
N LEU A 13 13.54 0.15 7.21
CA LEU A 13 12.65 -0.51 6.27
C LEU A 13 12.33 0.43 5.10
N PHE A 14 12.42 -0.13 3.91
CA PHE A 14 12.29 0.57 2.63
C PHE A 14 13.31 1.69 2.32
N ARG A 15 14.24 2.00 3.22
CA ARG A 15 15.31 2.99 2.99
C ARG A 15 16.69 2.35 2.86
N ARG A 16 16.92 1.26 3.59
CA ARG A 16 18.15 0.48 3.57
C ARG A 16 17.96 -0.77 2.71
N ALA A 17 18.98 -1.09 1.91
CA ALA A 17 18.90 -2.20 0.97
C ALA A 17 19.23 -3.57 1.61
N GLY A 18 20.06 -3.63 2.65
CA GLY A 18 20.61 -4.91 3.13
C GLY A 18 21.41 -5.67 2.06
N ARG A 19 21.60 -6.99 2.24
CA ARG A 19 22.46 -7.83 1.39
C ARG A 19 21.92 -8.00 -0.03
N ARG A 20 22.79 -7.89 -1.03
CA ARG A 20 22.41 -7.91 -2.45
C ARG A 20 22.00 -9.30 -2.93
N GLU A 21 22.71 -10.31 -2.48
CA GLU A 21 22.53 -11.73 -2.79
C GLU A 21 21.18 -12.23 -2.28
N VAL A 22 20.83 -11.93 -1.03
CA VAL A 22 19.53 -12.29 -0.44
C VAL A 22 18.39 -11.57 -1.15
N ARG A 23 18.50 -10.26 -1.38
CA ARG A 23 17.54 -9.50 -2.19
C ARG A 23 17.28 -10.11 -3.56
N ARG A 24 18.35 -10.53 -4.25
CA ARG A 24 18.24 -11.13 -5.58
C ARG A 24 17.54 -12.48 -5.51
N TYR A 25 17.84 -13.29 -4.49
CA TYR A 25 17.12 -14.53 -4.23
C TYR A 25 15.62 -14.28 -4.01
N ILE A 26 15.27 -13.34 -3.12
CA ILE A 26 13.88 -12.96 -2.83
C ILE A 26 13.16 -12.51 -4.10
N LEU A 27 13.76 -11.58 -4.86
CA LEU A 27 13.18 -11.06 -6.09
C LEU A 27 12.94 -12.18 -7.13
N ASN A 28 13.87 -13.13 -7.25
CA ASN A 28 13.71 -14.26 -8.16
C ASN A 28 12.59 -15.20 -7.72
N SER A 29 12.42 -15.43 -6.41
CA SER A 29 11.29 -16.19 -5.87
C SER A 29 9.96 -15.49 -6.15
N LEU A 30 9.87 -14.17 -5.91
CA LEU A 30 8.67 -13.37 -6.20
C LEU A 30 8.29 -13.43 -7.69
N LYS A 31 9.27 -13.30 -8.59
CA LYS A 31 9.04 -13.41 -10.05
C LYS A 31 8.52 -14.78 -10.49
N LYS A 32 8.84 -15.84 -9.74
CA LYS A 32 8.36 -17.21 -9.96
C LYS A 32 7.03 -17.50 -9.25
N GLY A 33 6.49 -16.55 -8.47
CA GLY A 33 5.31 -16.77 -7.63
C GLY A 33 5.57 -17.66 -6.41
N HIS A 34 6.84 -17.85 -6.03
CA HIS A 34 7.22 -18.69 -4.89
C HIS A 34 7.34 -17.85 -3.62
N LYS A 35 6.96 -18.44 -2.48
CA LYS A 35 7.21 -17.86 -1.16
C LYS A 35 8.71 -17.99 -0.85
N PRO A 36 9.48 -16.89 -0.75
CA PRO A 36 10.88 -16.97 -0.34
C PRO A 36 10.97 -17.50 1.10
N HIS A 37 11.96 -18.37 1.33
CA HIS A 37 12.33 -18.76 2.68
C HIS A 37 13.31 -17.74 3.25
N PHE A 38 13.06 -17.29 4.48
CA PHE A 38 13.95 -16.37 5.18
C PHE A 38 14.68 -17.17 6.25
N GLU A 39 16.01 -17.23 6.17
CA GLU A 39 16.79 -17.60 7.35
C GLU A 39 16.64 -16.48 8.38
N ASN A 40 16.40 -16.83 9.66
CA ASN A 40 16.33 -15.88 10.77
C ASN A 40 17.63 -15.07 10.82
N SER A 41 17.61 -13.91 10.17
CA SER A 41 18.75 -13.01 10.08
C SER A 41 18.24 -11.59 10.26
N ASN A 42 18.98 -10.81 11.05
CA ASN A 42 18.58 -9.47 11.48
C ASN A 42 18.32 -8.48 10.32
N ASN A 43 18.74 -8.80 9.09
CA ASN A 43 18.59 -7.95 7.91
C ASN A 43 17.55 -8.47 6.90
N ALA A 44 16.94 -9.63 7.13
CA ALA A 44 15.99 -10.22 6.18
C ALA A 44 14.82 -9.26 5.90
N ALA A 45 14.33 -8.53 6.90
CA ALA A 45 13.25 -7.56 6.74
C ALA A 45 13.62 -6.40 5.78
N LEU A 46 14.85 -5.87 5.91
CA LEU A 46 15.39 -4.83 5.01
C LEU A 46 15.50 -5.36 3.57
N GLU A 47 16.00 -6.59 3.44
CA GLU A 47 16.18 -7.26 2.16
C GLU A 47 14.82 -7.54 1.48
N CYS A 48 13.81 -7.91 2.26
CA CYS A 48 12.43 -8.07 1.79
C CYS A 48 11.83 -6.75 1.32
N ALA A 49 11.92 -5.71 2.14
CA ALA A 49 11.38 -4.39 1.81
C ALA A 49 12.01 -3.83 0.53
N ALA A 50 13.34 -3.95 0.40
CA ALA A 50 14.05 -3.52 -0.79
C ALA A 50 13.74 -4.40 -2.02
N ALA A 51 13.61 -5.72 -1.85
CA ALA A 51 13.20 -6.60 -2.95
C ALA A 51 11.77 -6.30 -3.43
N LEU A 52 10.86 -5.99 -2.50
CA LEU A 52 9.49 -5.59 -2.81
C LEU A 52 9.46 -4.26 -3.60
N GLN A 53 10.24 -3.25 -3.19
CA GLN A 53 10.35 -2.01 -3.97
C GLN A 53 10.82 -2.27 -5.39
N ILE A 54 11.89 -3.04 -5.54
CA ILE A 54 12.43 -3.40 -6.86
C ILE A 54 11.37 -4.14 -7.66
N PHE A 55 10.65 -5.08 -7.06
CA PHE A 55 9.58 -5.80 -7.73
C PHE A 55 8.47 -4.86 -8.24
N LEU A 56 7.97 -3.96 -7.38
CA LEU A 56 6.92 -3.00 -7.72
C LEU A 56 7.36 -2.02 -8.82
N SER A 57 8.59 -1.48 -8.73
CA SER A 57 9.13 -0.57 -9.74
C SER A 57 9.34 -1.19 -11.12
N HIS A 58 9.44 -2.53 -11.21
CA HIS A 58 9.66 -3.26 -12.47
C HIS A 58 8.42 -4.00 -12.98
N LEU A 59 7.24 -3.73 -12.41
CA LEU A 59 6.00 -4.25 -12.97
C LEU A 59 5.79 -3.73 -14.41
N LYS A 60 5.29 -4.61 -15.29
CA LYS A 60 5.00 -4.23 -16.70
C LYS A 60 3.99 -3.08 -16.78
N LYS A 61 2.97 -3.12 -15.91
CA LYS A 61 2.05 -2.01 -15.65
C LYS A 61 2.44 -1.41 -14.31
N PRO A 62 2.61 -0.08 -14.18
CA PRO A 62 2.91 0.55 -12.90
C PRO A 62 1.88 0.17 -11.85
N ILE A 63 2.32 0.03 -10.60
CA ILE A 63 1.42 -0.31 -9.49
C ILE A 63 0.32 0.73 -9.32
N MET A 64 0.63 2.01 -9.53
CA MET A 64 -0.34 3.10 -9.55
C MET A 64 -0.85 3.34 -10.98
N PRO A 65 -2.18 3.33 -11.22
CA PRO A 65 -2.76 3.63 -12.53
C PRO A 65 -2.40 5.03 -13.03
N GLN A 66 -2.45 5.23 -14.34
CA GLN A 66 -2.06 6.50 -14.96
C GLN A 66 -2.91 7.68 -14.47
N HIS A 67 -4.25 7.56 -14.49
CA HIS A 67 -5.13 8.65 -14.04
C HIS A 67 -4.91 9.02 -12.58
N VAL A 68 -4.61 8.02 -11.74
CA VAL A 68 -4.28 8.23 -10.33
C VAL A 68 -2.95 8.97 -10.19
N GLN A 69 -1.93 8.62 -10.99
CA GLN A 69 -0.66 9.35 -11.00
C GLN A 69 -0.88 10.80 -11.45
N GLU A 70 -1.63 11.03 -12.52
CA GLU A 70 -1.93 12.37 -13.04
C GLU A 70 -2.63 13.23 -11.99
N LEU A 71 -3.65 12.70 -11.31
CA LEU A 71 -4.37 13.41 -10.25
C LEU A 71 -3.47 13.76 -9.05
N ILE A 72 -2.66 12.80 -8.57
CA ILE A 72 -1.78 13.00 -7.42
C ILE A 72 -0.66 14.01 -7.74
N LEU A 73 -0.14 14.01 -8.96
CA LEU A 73 0.95 14.89 -9.42
C LEU A 73 0.48 16.26 -9.92
N ALA A 74 -0.80 16.42 -10.27
CA ALA A 74 -1.34 17.66 -10.80
C ALA A 74 -1.19 18.85 -9.83
N ASP A 75 -1.10 20.06 -10.38
CA ASP A 75 -1.25 21.26 -9.56
C ASP A 75 -2.75 21.46 -9.28
N ASN A 76 -3.20 21.06 -8.10
CA ASN A 76 -4.58 21.22 -7.64
C ASN A 76 -4.61 22.34 -6.58
N PRO A 77 -4.52 23.62 -6.98
CA PRO A 77 -4.45 24.74 -6.05
C PRO A 77 -5.76 24.85 -5.26
N GLY A 78 -5.65 25.03 -3.94
CA GLY A 78 -6.80 25.19 -3.05
C GLY A 78 -7.59 23.90 -2.77
N VAL A 79 -7.15 22.75 -3.27
CA VAL A 79 -7.76 21.44 -2.97
C VAL A 79 -6.94 20.73 -1.91
N GLU A 80 -7.61 20.31 -0.85
CA GLU A 80 -7.01 19.58 0.26
C GLU A 80 -6.46 18.22 -0.18
N ALA A 81 -5.35 17.80 0.43
CA ALA A 81 -4.70 16.53 0.08
C ALA A 81 -5.63 15.32 0.29
N GLN A 82 -6.48 15.37 1.32
CA GLN A 82 -7.46 14.33 1.62
C GLN A 82 -8.51 14.18 0.51
N VAL A 83 -9.01 15.29 -0.04
CA VAL A 83 -10.01 15.26 -1.12
C VAL A 83 -9.41 14.61 -2.36
N ILE A 84 -8.19 15.01 -2.72
CA ILE A 84 -7.45 14.41 -3.86
C ILE A 84 -7.22 12.91 -3.63
N ALA A 85 -6.89 12.51 -2.40
CA ALA A 85 -6.71 11.10 -2.04
C ALA A 85 -8.01 10.28 -2.16
N GLN A 86 -9.15 10.85 -1.77
CA GLN A 86 -10.46 10.20 -1.92
C GLN A 86 -10.83 10.03 -3.40
N ASP A 87 -10.63 11.06 -4.22
CA ASP A 87 -10.85 10.99 -5.67
C ASP A 87 -9.90 9.96 -6.32
N ALA A 88 -8.63 9.95 -5.93
CA ALA A 88 -7.65 8.96 -6.37
C ALA A 88 -8.07 7.52 -6.03
N LEU A 89 -8.63 7.31 -4.85
CA LEU A 89 -9.14 6.00 -4.44
C LEU A 89 -10.40 5.61 -5.24
N GLY A 90 -11.26 6.57 -5.57
CA GLY A 90 -12.37 6.38 -6.51
C GLY A 90 -11.89 5.92 -7.89
N LEU A 91 -10.85 6.56 -8.42
CA LEU A 91 -10.22 6.15 -9.69
C LEU A 91 -9.59 4.77 -9.61
N ILE A 92 -8.91 4.42 -8.51
CA ILE A 92 -8.37 3.05 -8.30
C ILE A 92 -9.49 2.01 -8.42
N ARG A 93 -10.65 2.26 -7.80
CA ARG A 93 -11.80 1.34 -7.83
C ARG A 93 -12.40 1.19 -9.23
N GLN A 94 -12.30 2.22 -10.07
CA GLN A 94 -12.80 2.20 -11.44
C GLN A 94 -11.81 1.55 -12.41
N ASP A 95 -10.53 1.88 -12.28
CA ASP A 95 -9.50 1.56 -13.27
C ASP A 95 -8.78 0.22 -13.00
N VAL A 96 -8.85 -0.31 -11.77
CA VAL A 96 -8.05 -1.46 -11.34
C VAL A 96 -8.93 -2.64 -10.95
N GLY A 97 -8.79 -3.74 -11.70
CA GLY A 97 -9.48 -5.00 -11.43
C GLY A 97 -8.53 -6.18 -11.16
N GLY A 98 -9.09 -7.24 -10.58
CA GLY A 98 -8.42 -8.53 -10.35
C GLY A 98 -7.12 -8.43 -9.53
N ARG A 99 -6.12 -9.22 -9.89
CA ARG A 99 -4.83 -9.34 -9.17
C ARG A 99 -4.05 -8.03 -9.00
N HIS A 100 -4.26 -7.05 -9.88
CA HIS A 100 -3.62 -5.73 -9.73
C HIS A 100 -4.27 -4.97 -8.57
N CYS A 101 -5.60 -5.02 -8.47
CA CYS A 101 -6.33 -4.39 -7.37
C CYS A 101 -5.92 -5.01 -6.04
N GLU A 102 -5.91 -6.35 -5.95
CA GLU A 102 -5.44 -7.10 -4.76
C GLU A 102 -4.01 -6.69 -4.36
N LEU A 103 -3.09 -6.63 -5.32
CA LEU A 103 -1.70 -6.24 -5.04
C LEU A 103 -1.61 -4.79 -4.54
N LEU A 104 -2.30 -3.85 -5.18
CA LEU A 104 -2.27 -2.44 -4.80
C LEU A 104 -2.87 -2.25 -3.39
N THR A 105 -4.00 -2.90 -3.12
CA THR A 105 -4.64 -2.94 -1.80
C THR A 105 -3.69 -3.45 -0.72
N HIS A 106 -3.11 -4.65 -0.89
CA HIS A 106 -2.19 -5.21 0.10
C HIS A 106 -0.93 -4.37 0.30
N VAL A 107 -0.47 -3.70 -0.75
CA VAL A 107 0.66 -2.78 -0.65
C VAL A 107 0.27 -1.54 0.15
N LEU A 108 -0.87 -0.91 -0.14
CA LEU A 108 -1.34 0.28 0.60
C LEU A 108 -1.58 -0.06 2.08
N ASP A 109 -2.15 -1.23 2.39
CA ASP A 109 -2.31 -1.71 3.76
C ASP A 109 -0.99 -1.92 4.47
N LEU A 110 -0.01 -2.54 3.80
CA LEU A 110 1.34 -2.68 4.34
C LEU A 110 1.93 -1.31 4.67
N LEU A 111 1.81 -0.34 3.75
CA LEU A 111 2.32 1.01 3.99
C LEU A 111 1.61 1.68 5.16
N ARG A 112 0.29 1.51 5.29
CA ARG A 112 -0.45 2.04 6.43
C ARG A 112 0.04 1.43 7.74
N HIS A 113 0.19 0.10 7.78
CA HIS A 113 0.68 -0.58 8.95
C HIS A 113 2.07 -0.08 9.36
N LEU A 114 2.98 0.10 8.40
CA LEU A 114 4.34 0.56 8.66
C LEU A 114 4.41 2.03 9.05
N THR A 115 3.55 2.89 8.50
CA THR A 115 3.48 4.31 8.90
C THR A 115 2.98 4.49 10.33
N LEU A 116 2.11 3.58 10.81
CA LEU A 116 1.59 3.59 12.18
C LEU A 116 2.48 2.86 13.19
N SER A 117 3.14 1.79 12.77
CA SER A 117 3.90 0.88 13.66
C SER A 117 5.40 1.08 13.59
N GLY A 118 5.87 1.99 12.73
CA GLY A 118 7.27 2.29 12.53
C GLY A 118 7.98 2.72 13.83
N PRO A 119 9.30 2.54 13.92
CA PRO A 119 10.05 2.85 15.11
C PRO A 119 9.96 4.36 15.45
N PRO A 120 9.78 4.73 16.73
CA PRO A 120 9.66 6.14 17.14
C PRO A 120 10.86 7.00 16.73
N SER A 121 12.05 6.40 16.59
CA SER A 121 13.28 7.06 16.12
C SER A 121 13.18 7.58 14.67
N GLU A 122 12.26 7.04 13.87
CA GLU A 122 12.06 7.42 12.48
C GLU A 122 10.85 8.30 12.25
N CYS A 123 9.93 8.34 13.21
CA CYS A 123 8.73 9.16 13.15
C CYS A 123 8.97 10.48 13.89
N SER A 124 8.84 11.60 13.18
CA SER A 124 8.87 12.92 13.81
C SER A 124 7.45 13.39 14.07
N GLU A 125 7.17 13.94 15.26
CA GLU A 125 5.87 14.58 15.55
C GLU A 125 5.49 15.64 14.51
N LEU A 126 6.48 16.33 13.93
CA LEU A 126 6.28 17.41 12.96
C LEU A 126 6.18 16.94 11.50
N ARG A 127 6.68 15.73 11.18
CA ARG A 127 6.79 15.25 9.78
C ARG A 127 6.14 13.89 9.54
N GLY A 128 5.67 13.22 10.57
CA GLY A 128 5.17 11.86 10.50
C GLY A 128 6.22 10.86 10.05
N SER A 129 5.77 9.77 9.42
CA SER A 129 6.62 8.73 8.86
C SER A 129 7.29 9.21 7.57
N PRO A 130 8.61 8.96 7.37
CA PRO A 130 9.31 9.29 6.12
C PRO A 130 9.00 8.30 4.98
N LEU A 131 8.26 7.22 5.26
CA LEU A 131 8.04 6.12 4.34
C LEU A 131 7.30 6.52 3.05
N PRO A 132 6.22 7.32 3.07
CA PRO A 132 5.54 7.74 1.84
C PRO A 132 6.46 8.53 0.91
N VAL A 133 7.31 9.39 1.47
CA VAL A 133 8.30 10.17 0.72
C VAL A 133 9.31 9.25 0.03
N ALA A 134 9.87 8.29 0.79
CA ALA A 134 10.88 7.37 0.28
C ALA A 134 10.36 6.50 -0.88
N LEU A 135 9.05 6.26 -0.92
CA LEU A 135 8.40 5.41 -1.90
C LEU A 135 7.79 6.15 -3.09
N LEU A 136 7.82 7.49 -3.12
CA LEU A 136 7.29 8.23 -4.28
C LEU A 136 7.80 7.70 -5.64
N PRO A 137 9.11 7.41 -5.83
CA PRO A 137 9.61 6.90 -7.11
C PRO A 137 9.14 5.48 -7.46
N VAL A 138 8.61 4.73 -6.49
CA VAL A 138 8.09 3.37 -6.70
C VAL A 138 6.67 3.42 -7.26
N PHE A 139 5.87 4.40 -6.82
CA PHE A 139 4.46 4.52 -7.20
C PHE A 139 4.21 5.52 -8.32
N PHE A 140 5.03 6.57 -8.42
CA PHE A 140 4.79 7.68 -9.33
C PHE A 140 5.97 7.88 -10.28
N LYS A 141 5.66 8.10 -11.56
CA LYS A 141 6.63 8.58 -12.55
C LYS A 141 6.85 10.07 -12.36
N LEU A 142 7.78 10.43 -11.48
CA LEU A 142 8.09 11.82 -11.14
C LEU A 142 8.87 12.50 -12.27
N SER A 143 8.43 13.69 -12.66
CA SER A 143 9.21 14.63 -13.47
C SER A 143 10.05 15.56 -12.58
N PRO A 144 11.05 16.28 -13.13
CA PRO A 144 11.79 17.29 -12.37
C PRO A 144 10.89 18.37 -11.74
N GLY A 145 9.77 18.72 -12.37
CA GLY A 145 8.82 19.69 -11.83
C GLY A 145 8.10 19.17 -10.57
N ASP A 146 7.86 17.86 -10.49
CA ASP A 146 7.22 17.23 -9.33
C ASP A 146 8.17 17.19 -8.12
N LEU A 147 9.48 17.15 -8.38
CA LEU A 147 10.50 17.22 -7.32
C LEU A 147 10.51 18.58 -6.61
N ILE A 148 10.06 19.65 -7.26
CA ILE A 148 9.92 20.97 -6.60
C ILE A 148 8.76 20.93 -5.60
N ARG A 149 7.70 20.19 -5.93
CA ARG A 149 6.45 20.07 -5.15
C ARG A 149 6.37 18.76 -4.37
N TRP A 150 7.50 18.10 -4.13
CA TRP A 150 7.55 16.75 -3.55
C TRP A 150 6.79 16.64 -2.22
N LYS A 151 6.75 17.71 -1.42
CA LYS A 151 6.00 17.74 -0.15
C LYS A 151 4.49 17.60 -0.36
N GLN A 152 3.94 18.28 -1.37
CA GLN A 152 2.52 18.19 -1.69
C GLN A 152 2.16 16.80 -2.23
N VAL A 153 3.01 16.26 -3.11
CA VAL A 153 2.86 14.90 -3.63
C VAL A 153 2.92 13.87 -2.49
N ALA A 154 3.89 14.01 -1.58
CA ALA A 154 4.02 13.16 -0.41
C ALA A 154 2.82 13.24 0.53
N ALA A 155 2.27 14.44 0.76
CA ALA A 155 1.07 14.63 1.58
C ALA A 155 -0.13 13.90 0.97
N ARG A 156 -0.40 14.11 -0.33
CA ARG A 156 -1.49 13.41 -1.04
C ARG A 156 -1.31 11.89 -1.04
N PHE A 157 -0.09 11.40 -1.20
CA PHE A 157 0.18 9.97 -1.12
C PHE A 157 -0.03 9.42 0.30
N SER A 158 0.35 10.19 1.33
CA SER A 158 0.13 9.81 2.74
C SER A 158 -1.36 9.73 3.08
N GLU A 159 -2.16 10.67 2.56
CA GLU A 159 -3.61 10.64 2.68
C GLU A 159 -4.21 9.45 1.92
N LEU A 160 -3.74 9.15 0.70
CA LEU A 160 -4.20 7.98 -0.05
C LEU A 160 -3.96 6.67 0.71
N ILE A 161 -2.78 6.51 1.34
CA ILE A 161 -2.48 5.36 2.20
C ILE A 161 -3.45 5.29 3.39
N THR A 162 -3.80 6.43 3.98
CA THR A 162 -4.70 6.52 5.13
C THR A 162 -6.15 6.20 4.74
N GLU A 163 -6.64 6.77 3.64
CA GLU A 163 -7.99 6.58 3.13
C GLU A 163 -8.23 5.16 2.62
N ALA A 164 -7.25 4.58 1.91
CA ALA A 164 -7.35 3.19 1.43
C ALA A 164 -7.60 2.21 2.58
N ALA A 165 -6.81 2.32 3.67
CA ALA A 165 -6.98 1.46 4.82
C ALA A 165 -8.31 1.71 5.58
N ALA A 166 -8.80 2.95 5.63
CA ALA A 166 -10.08 3.28 6.23
C ALA A 166 -11.26 2.71 5.42
N GLN A 167 -11.12 2.58 4.11
CA GLN A 167 -12.15 2.04 3.23
C GLN A 167 -12.13 0.51 3.16
N LEU A 168 -10.94 -0.11 3.17
CA LEU A 168 -10.82 -1.58 3.23
C LEU A 168 -11.48 -2.17 4.48
N ARG A 169 -11.30 -1.52 5.64
CA ARG A 169 -12.00 -1.90 6.88
C ARG A 169 -13.53 -1.74 6.79
N ARG A 170 -14.01 -0.79 6.00
CA ARG A 170 -15.46 -0.58 5.80
C ARG A 170 -16.03 -1.64 4.87
N ASP A 171 -15.31 -2.00 3.81
CA ASP A 171 -15.71 -3.03 2.85
C ASP A 171 -15.76 -4.41 3.56
N GLU A 172 -14.76 -4.77 4.37
CA GLU A 172 -14.77 -5.99 5.20
C GLU A 172 -15.97 -6.02 6.18
N GLN A 173 -16.27 -4.89 6.83
CA GLN A 173 -17.39 -4.79 7.75
C GLN A 173 -18.74 -4.92 7.00
N HIS A 174 -18.84 -4.37 5.79
CA HIS A 174 -20.04 -4.44 4.96
C HIS A 174 -20.31 -5.86 4.43
N ASP A 175 -19.26 -6.61 4.10
CA ASP A 175 -19.37 -8.02 3.69
C ASP A 175 -19.90 -8.88 4.85
N ILE A 176 -19.40 -8.67 6.07
CA ILE A 176 -19.90 -9.36 7.28
C ILE A 176 -21.38 -9.06 7.52
N TYR A 177 -21.81 -7.80 7.36
CA TYR A 177 -23.22 -7.44 7.53
C TYR A 177 -24.11 -8.06 6.45
N THR A 178 -23.66 -8.08 5.19
CA THR A 178 -24.39 -8.69 4.07
C THR A 178 -24.52 -10.21 4.24
N GLU A 179 -23.46 -10.89 4.66
CA GLU A 179 -23.50 -12.33 4.98
C GLU A 179 -24.43 -12.64 6.15
N THR A 180 -24.44 -11.79 7.18
CA THR A 180 -25.31 -11.95 8.35
C THR A 180 -26.79 -11.78 7.98
N ILE A 181 -27.11 -10.77 7.14
CA ILE A 181 -28.48 -10.55 6.65
C ILE A 181 -28.94 -11.72 5.78
N ASN A 182 -28.11 -12.17 4.83
CA ASN A 182 -28.45 -13.30 3.97
C ASN A 182 -28.65 -14.60 4.77
N SER A 183 -27.87 -14.79 5.83
CA SER A 183 -28.03 -15.92 6.76
C SER A 183 -29.31 -15.82 7.60
N MET A 184 -29.70 -14.61 8.02
CA MET A 184 -30.96 -14.38 8.75
C MET A 184 -32.19 -14.55 7.87
N THR A 185 -32.15 -14.10 6.61
CA THR A 185 -33.27 -14.26 5.67
C THR A 185 -33.48 -15.70 5.22
N GLY A 186 -32.41 -16.52 5.17
CA GLY A 186 -32.51 -17.95 4.88
C GLY A 186 -33.17 -18.78 5.99
N TYR A 187 -33.18 -18.31 7.24
CA TYR A 187 -33.84 -19.00 8.35
C TYR A 187 -35.35 -18.68 8.46
N THR A 188 -35.81 -17.55 7.92
CA THR A 188 -37.23 -17.17 7.94
C THR A 188 -38.07 -17.86 6.87
N ASP A 189 -37.47 -18.44 5.83
CA ASP A 189 -38.21 -19.04 4.70
C ASP A 189 -38.57 -20.52 4.90
N VAL A 190 -38.11 -21.16 5.99
CA VAL A 190 -38.38 -22.59 6.28
C VAL A 190 -39.54 -22.80 7.26
N ARG A 191 -40.23 -21.73 7.71
CA ARG A 191 -41.33 -21.83 8.70
C ARG A 191 -42.73 -21.56 8.18
N ASN A 192 -42.91 -21.26 6.89
CA ASN A 192 -44.22 -21.00 6.27
C ASN A 192 -44.62 -22.03 5.20
N LEU A 193 -44.30 -23.30 5.44
CA LEU A 193 -44.84 -24.44 4.69
C LEU A 193 -45.45 -25.42 5.67
N HIS A 194 -46.66 -25.12 6.15
CA HIS A 194 -47.64 -26.11 6.61
C HIS A 194 -49.05 -25.52 6.74
#